data_AF-A0A940RWF9-F1
#
_entry.id   AF-A0A940RWF9-F1
#
_cell.length_a   1.000
_cell.length_b   1.000
_cell.length_c   1.000
_cell.angle_alpha   90.00
_cell.angle_beta   90.00
_cell.angle_gamma   90.00
#
_symmetry.space_group_name_H-M   'P 1'
#
loop_
_entity.id
_entity.type
_entity.pdbx_description
1 polymer ?
#
loop_
_entity_poly.entity_id
_entity_poly.type
_entity_poly.pdbx_seq_one_letter_code
_entity_poly.pdbx_strand_id
1 'polypeptide(L)'
;MSKQIGRRALVRTAAGVATMAFAFGGSVGSAVADGMPGTGGGSDSGFGPAPTADHVRQPLKDKCTTGQPQDVCRNIGVTDGWFNGETTQFLYTQNFWCDTSVPSAAPSKCETGAKFNHVPPGTDSIKSTDPLYIPVPLFKPGPAKLQCPAGKPCVDHPTNIDLSRLAPALKMPASALKNVPLPGHDHIITDRNDNRPEWWPVYVVGVTNPASFAKIQQGKDLATVNKLAADPNSGVTKPIPTNTFLWFQTLPGTTDGAHGGVAAGEGGTQGLQHPALLGTGAALLVGTAGAFALRRRKSTLPGA
;
A
#
# COMPACT_ATOMS: atom_id res chain seq x y z
N MET A 1 -71.53 27.43 -19.64
CA MET A 1 -71.10 27.30 -21.05
C MET A 1 -69.84 26.45 -21.10
N SER A 2 -69.81 25.50 -22.03
CA SER A 2 -68.70 24.66 -22.52
C SER A 2 -67.95 23.68 -21.60
N LYS A 3 -68.24 22.40 -21.88
CA LYS A 3 -67.43 21.18 -21.69
C LYS A 3 -66.01 21.33 -22.26
N GLN A 4 -65.03 20.61 -21.69
CA GLN A 4 -64.25 19.66 -22.48
C GLN A 4 -63.57 18.56 -21.65
N ILE A 5 -63.63 17.36 -22.23
CA ILE A 5 -63.07 16.07 -21.80
C ILE A 5 -61.81 15.81 -22.63
N GLY A 6 -60.77 15.19 -22.07
CA GLY A 6 -59.70 14.53 -22.83
C GLY A 6 -58.61 13.95 -21.90
N ARG A 7 -58.68 12.67 -21.53
CA ARG A 7 -58.08 11.47 -22.20
C ARG A 7 -56.55 11.34 -22.12
N ARG A 8 -56.14 10.39 -21.26
CA ARG A 8 -55.16 9.28 -21.42
C ARG A 8 -53.75 9.56 -21.97
N ALA A 9 -52.74 9.06 -21.25
CA ALA A 9 -51.77 8.12 -21.79
C ALA A 9 -51.08 7.31 -20.67
N LEU A 10 -51.23 5.99 -20.73
CA LEU A 10 -50.45 5.00 -20.00
C LEU A 10 -49.13 4.81 -20.76
N VAL A 11 -47.98 5.01 -20.12
CA VAL A 11 -46.67 4.64 -20.69
C VAL A 11 -46.25 3.31 -20.08
N ARG A 12 -46.17 2.28 -20.94
CA ARG A 12 -45.54 0.99 -20.66
C ARG A 12 -44.04 1.14 -20.95
N THR A 13 -43.21 0.94 -19.93
CA THR A 13 -41.75 0.83 -20.12
C THR A 13 -41.40 -0.65 -20.29
N ALA A 14 -40.96 -1.02 -21.49
CA ALA A 14 -40.44 -2.35 -21.80
C ALA A 14 -38.98 -2.45 -21.35
N ALA A 15 -38.65 -3.55 -20.66
CA ALA A 15 -37.29 -3.92 -20.31
C ALA A 15 -36.56 -4.44 -21.55
N GLY A 16 -35.47 -3.76 -21.94
CA GLY A 16 -34.52 -4.24 -22.93
C GLY A 16 -33.26 -4.74 -22.22
N VAL A 17 -33.04 -6.05 -22.23
CA VAL A 17 -31.78 -6.68 -21.84
C VAL A 17 -30.83 -6.56 -23.03
N ALA A 18 -29.80 -5.72 -22.92
CA ALA A 18 -28.72 -5.65 -23.89
C ALA A 18 -27.51 -6.44 -23.34
N THR A 19 -27.29 -7.62 -23.90
CA THR A 19 -26.09 -8.43 -23.67
C THR A 19 -24.93 -7.84 -24.46
N MET A 20 -24.06 -7.05 -23.82
CA MET A 20 -22.77 -6.68 -24.40
C MET A 20 -21.73 -7.74 -24.06
N ALA A 21 -21.33 -8.51 -25.06
CA ALA A 21 -20.14 -9.35 -25.02
C ALA A 21 -18.92 -8.46 -25.30
N PHE A 22 -18.09 -8.22 -24.29
CA PHE A 22 -16.75 -7.66 -24.49
C PHE A 22 -15.76 -8.82 -24.70
N ALA A 23 -15.28 -8.94 -25.93
CA ALA A 23 -14.07 -9.71 -26.23
C ALA A 23 -12.86 -8.86 -25.84
N PHE A 24 -12.19 -9.22 -24.74
CA PHE A 24 -10.86 -8.71 -24.43
C PHE A 24 -9.83 -9.56 -25.19
N GLY A 25 -9.30 -9.00 -26.28
CA GLY A 25 -8.06 -9.46 -26.89
C GLY A 25 -6.90 -9.08 -25.96
N GLY A 26 -6.22 -10.08 -25.41
CA GLY A 26 -4.98 -9.87 -24.69
C GLY A 26 -3.84 -9.60 -25.66
N SER A 27 -3.36 -8.36 -25.70
CA SER A 27 -2.03 -8.03 -26.21
C SER A 27 -1.05 -8.04 -25.05
N VAL A 28 -0.25 -9.10 -24.95
CA VAL A 28 1.01 -9.11 -24.20
C VAL A 28 1.97 -8.16 -24.89
N GLY A 29 2.03 -6.91 -24.42
CA GLY A 29 3.05 -5.95 -24.78
C GLY A 29 4.24 -6.12 -23.85
N SER A 30 5.26 -6.86 -24.28
CA SER A 30 6.58 -6.82 -23.67
C SER A 30 7.19 -5.44 -23.97
N ALA A 31 7.11 -4.51 -23.02
CA ALA A 31 7.89 -3.28 -23.09
C ALA A 31 9.34 -3.60 -22.70
N VAL A 32 10.15 -3.91 -23.71
CA VAL A 32 11.61 -3.73 -23.61
C VAL A 32 11.86 -2.22 -23.61
N ALA A 33 12.43 -1.71 -22.53
CA ALA A 33 12.93 -0.35 -22.49
C ALA A 33 14.20 -0.28 -23.36
N ASP A 34 14.04 0.13 -24.61
CA ASP A 34 15.17 0.48 -25.46
C ASP A 34 15.80 1.76 -24.93
N GLY A 35 16.99 1.62 -24.35
CA GLY A 35 17.85 2.73 -23.95
C GLY A 35 18.30 3.53 -25.18
N MET A 36 18.21 4.85 -25.09
CA MET A 36 18.77 5.78 -26.08
C MET A 36 20.29 5.60 -26.22
N PRO A 37 20.86 5.69 -27.44
CA PRO A 37 22.30 5.62 -27.65
C PRO A 37 22.94 6.97 -27.34
N GLY A 38 23.58 7.07 -26.17
CA GLY A 38 24.53 8.13 -25.85
C GLY A 38 25.95 7.72 -26.28
N THR A 39 26.46 8.33 -27.34
CA THR A 39 27.84 8.18 -27.80
C THR A 39 28.80 8.90 -26.85
N GLY A 40 29.67 8.17 -26.16
CA GLY A 40 30.81 8.73 -25.43
C GLY A 40 31.14 7.94 -24.17
N GLY A 41 32.28 7.23 -24.19
CA GLY A 41 32.67 6.30 -23.14
C GLY A 41 32.91 6.93 -21.77
N GLY A 42 32.40 6.26 -20.73
CA GLY A 42 32.71 6.52 -19.33
C GLY A 42 31.51 6.30 -18.40
N SER A 43 31.53 5.19 -17.66
CA SER A 43 30.83 4.94 -16.37
C SER A 43 29.31 5.19 -16.25
N ASP A 44 28.59 4.15 -15.81
CA ASP A 44 27.45 4.23 -14.89
C ASP A 44 26.27 5.16 -15.29
N SER A 45 25.38 4.67 -16.14
CA SER A 45 24.07 5.32 -16.42
C SER A 45 22.94 4.89 -15.47
N GLY A 46 23.28 4.65 -14.19
CA GLY A 46 22.28 4.57 -13.12
C GLY A 46 21.76 5.97 -12.78
N PHE A 47 20.48 6.11 -12.45
CA PHE A 47 19.87 7.40 -12.10
C PHE A 47 20.59 8.06 -10.91
N GLY A 48 21.26 9.21 -11.14
CA GLY A 48 21.87 10.06 -10.13
C GLY A 48 23.41 10.07 -10.16
N PRO A 49 24.06 11.08 -9.54
CA PRO A 49 25.52 11.11 -9.41
C PRO A 49 26.02 9.83 -8.71
N ALA A 50 27.20 9.36 -9.10
CA ALA A 50 27.85 8.22 -8.46
C ALA A 50 27.92 8.45 -6.93
N PRO A 51 27.54 7.46 -6.10
CA PRO A 51 27.51 7.65 -4.65
C PRO A 51 28.91 8.04 -4.16
N THR A 52 29.02 9.23 -3.53
CA THR A 52 30.28 9.77 -3.00
C THR A 52 30.56 9.33 -1.56
N ALA A 53 29.92 8.26 -1.09
CA ALA A 53 30.21 7.64 0.20
C ALA A 53 30.21 6.12 0.07
N ASP A 54 31.15 5.46 0.75
CA ASP A 54 31.38 4.00 0.76
C ASP A 54 30.20 3.16 1.29
N HIS A 55 29.05 3.78 1.58
CA HIS A 55 27.91 3.17 2.26
C HIS A 55 26.58 3.23 1.50
N VAL A 56 26.51 3.88 0.34
CA VAL A 56 25.25 3.94 -0.45
C VAL A 56 25.28 2.85 -1.53
N ARG A 57 24.68 1.69 -1.23
CA ARG A 57 24.48 0.62 -2.22
C ARG A 57 23.42 1.03 -3.23
N GLN A 58 23.73 0.92 -4.52
CA GLN A 58 22.77 1.22 -5.59
C GLN A 58 21.88 0.00 -5.84
N PRO A 59 20.59 0.01 -5.48
CA PRO A 59 19.72 -1.17 -5.55
C PRO A 59 19.40 -1.63 -6.99
N LEU A 60 19.71 -0.82 -8.00
CA LEU A 60 19.67 -1.23 -9.41
C LEU A 60 20.92 -2.03 -9.84
N LYS A 61 22.02 -1.92 -9.09
CA LYS A 61 23.34 -2.49 -9.38
C LYS A 61 23.73 -3.61 -8.40
N ASP A 62 23.35 -3.47 -7.14
CA ASP A 62 23.73 -4.35 -6.04
C ASP A 62 22.63 -5.38 -5.72
N LYS A 63 23.04 -6.60 -5.39
CA LYS A 63 22.12 -7.65 -4.94
C LYS A 63 21.45 -7.21 -3.64
N CYS A 64 20.13 -7.41 -3.56
CA CYS A 64 19.37 -7.25 -2.33
C CYS A 64 20.02 -7.99 -1.16
N THR A 65 20.25 -7.29 -0.05
CA THR A 65 20.92 -7.85 1.14
C THR A 65 19.95 -8.34 2.21
N THR A 66 18.65 -8.35 1.91
CA THR A 66 17.58 -8.80 2.81
C THR A 66 17.38 -10.32 2.84
N GLY A 67 18.16 -11.08 2.05
CA GLY A 67 18.02 -12.54 1.92
C GLY A 67 16.78 -13.00 1.13
N GLN A 68 15.99 -12.06 0.61
CA GLN A 68 14.85 -12.34 -0.27
C GLN A 68 15.29 -12.57 -1.73
N PRO A 69 14.51 -13.31 -2.53
CA PRO A 69 14.73 -13.40 -3.98
C PRO A 69 14.80 -12.01 -4.63
N GLN A 70 15.67 -11.84 -5.62
CA GLN A 70 15.96 -10.51 -6.22
C GLN A 70 14.76 -9.90 -6.91
N ASP A 71 13.92 -10.73 -7.53
CA ASP A 71 12.63 -10.39 -8.14
C ASP A 71 11.56 -9.98 -7.14
N VAL A 72 11.68 -10.44 -5.88
CA VAL A 72 10.78 -10.06 -4.78
C VAL A 72 11.25 -8.79 -4.09
N CYS A 73 12.56 -8.55 -4.05
CA CYS A 73 13.15 -7.39 -3.38
C CYS A 73 13.34 -6.16 -4.28
N ARG A 74 13.53 -6.32 -5.59
CA ARG A 74 13.62 -5.20 -6.56
C ARG A 74 12.24 -4.73 -7.01
N ASN A 75 11.32 -4.51 -6.07
CA ASN A 75 10.09 -3.77 -6.33
C ASN A 75 10.49 -2.33 -6.62
N ILE A 76 10.48 -1.94 -7.90
CA ILE A 76 10.72 -0.56 -8.28
C ILE A 76 9.37 0.07 -8.52
N GLY A 77 9.09 1.14 -7.79
CA GLY A 77 7.86 1.90 -7.99
C GLY A 77 8.00 3.31 -7.44
N VAL A 78 7.03 4.14 -7.78
CA VAL A 78 6.99 5.53 -7.33
C VAL A 78 5.70 5.81 -6.59
N THR A 79 5.79 6.64 -5.56
CA THR A 79 4.63 7.35 -5.00
C THR A 79 4.89 8.85 -5.07
N ASP A 80 3.81 9.62 -5.06
CA ASP A 80 3.93 11.01 -4.68
C ASP A 80 4.31 11.10 -3.19
N GLY A 81 4.90 12.23 -2.80
CA GLY A 81 5.25 12.59 -1.45
C GLY A 81 5.26 14.12 -1.32
N TRP A 82 5.37 14.64 -0.10
CA TRP A 82 5.44 16.08 0.14
C TRP A 82 6.74 16.51 0.80
N PHE A 83 7.29 17.62 0.29
CA PHE A 83 8.48 18.27 0.81
C PHE A 83 8.34 19.78 0.63
N ASN A 84 8.48 20.55 1.71
CA ASN A 84 8.46 22.02 1.70
C ASN A 84 7.28 22.66 0.94
N GLY A 85 6.07 22.11 1.10
CA GLY A 85 4.88 22.67 0.46
C GLY A 85 4.62 22.18 -0.97
N GLU A 86 5.52 21.36 -1.52
CA GLU A 86 5.45 20.87 -2.88
C GLU A 86 5.19 19.35 -2.94
N THR A 87 4.64 18.89 -4.06
CA THR A 87 4.60 17.46 -4.37
C THR A 87 5.93 17.07 -5.01
N THR A 88 6.55 16.02 -4.49
CA THR A 88 7.73 15.36 -5.06
C THR A 88 7.42 13.88 -5.28
N GLN A 89 8.32 13.14 -5.94
CA GLN A 89 8.17 11.70 -6.14
C GLN A 89 9.21 10.95 -5.32
N PHE A 90 8.77 9.86 -4.71
CA PHE A 90 9.62 8.91 -3.98
C PHE A 90 9.81 7.68 -4.83
N LEU A 91 11.06 7.34 -5.14
CA LEU A 91 11.42 6.12 -5.85
C LEU A 91 11.81 5.06 -4.82
N TYR A 92 10.96 4.05 -4.72
CA TYR A 92 11.18 2.87 -3.89
C TYR A 92 11.95 1.84 -4.69
N THR A 93 12.92 1.23 -4.03
CA THR A 93 13.84 0.26 -4.64
C THR A 93 14.20 -0.89 -3.72
N GLN A 94 13.69 -0.87 -2.48
CA GLN A 94 13.79 -1.94 -1.52
C GLN A 94 12.52 -1.95 -0.67
N ASN A 95 12.10 -3.14 -0.29
CA ASN A 95 10.93 -3.34 0.55
C ASN A 95 11.11 -2.70 1.94
N PHE A 96 10.00 -2.42 2.64
CA PHE A 96 10.04 -1.93 4.02
C PHE A 96 10.81 -2.87 4.96
N TRP A 97 11.26 -2.30 6.08
CA TRP A 97 11.86 -3.05 7.17
C TRP A 97 11.17 -2.71 8.49
N CYS A 98 10.94 -3.73 9.32
CA CYS A 98 10.34 -3.56 10.64
C CYS A 98 11.25 -4.19 11.70
N ASP A 99 11.54 -3.44 12.76
CA ASP A 99 12.36 -3.93 13.87
C ASP A 99 11.59 -4.99 14.66
N THR A 100 11.93 -6.24 14.41
CA THR A 100 11.30 -7.42 15.03
C THR A 100 11.60 -7.58 16.52
N SER A 101 12.52 -6.80 17.09
CA SER A 101 12.70 -6.76 18.54
C SER A 101 11.54 -6.04 19.24
N VAL A 102 10.78 -5.22 18.50
CA VAL A 102 9.52 -4.62 18.96
C VAL A 102 8.39 -5.62 18.69
N PRO A 103 7.66 -6.09 19.72
CA PRO A 103 6.58 -7.05 19.52
C PRO A 103 5.43 -6.47 18.67
N SER A 104 5.06 -7.21 17.63
CA SER A 104 3.90 -6.94 16.77
C SER A 104 3.11 -8.24 16.55
N ALA A 105 1.79 -8.15 16.63
CA ALA A 105 0.87 -9.24 16.31
C ALA A 105 0.53 -9.32 14.81
N ALA A 106 0.95 -8.34 14.00
CA ALA A 106 0.73 -8.36 12.56
C ALA A 106 1.70 -9.35 11.87
N PRO A 107 1.30 -10.01 10.77
CA PRO A 107 2.18 -10.86 9.99
C PRO A 107 3.43 -10.13 9.45
N SER A 108 3.28 -8.85 9.10
CA SER A 108 4.36 -7.97 8.63
C SER A 108 5.42 -7.66 9.69
N LYS A 109 5.12 -7.93 10.97
CA LYS A 109 5.92 -7.53 12.14
C LYS A 109 6.04 -6.03 12.37
N CYS A 110 5.28 -5.24 11.62
CA CYS A 110 5.22 -3.79 11.77
C CYS A 110 4.16 -3.39 12.79
N GLU A 111 4.41 -2.33 13.55
CA GLU A 111 3.49 -1.78 14.54
C GLU A 111 3.60 -0.26 14.65
N THR A 112 2.51 0.36 15.10
CA THR A 112 2.48 1.76 15.51
C THR A 112 2.24 1.88 17.01
N GLY A 113 3.07 2.68 17.68
CA GLY A 113 2.93 3.01 19.09
C GLY A 113 4.17 2.73 19.94
N ALA A 114 5.15 1.98 19.45
CA ALA A 114 6.47 1.90 20.08
C ALA A 114 7.60 2.31 19.11
N LYS A 115 8.70 2.77 19.71
CA LYS A 115 9.94 3.09 19.01
C LYS A 115 10.69 1.79 18.71
N PHE A 116 11.33 1.72 17.54
CA PHE A 116 12.35 0.71 17.25
C PHE A 116 13.51 0.75 18.26
N ASN A 117 14.13 -0.39 18.49
CA ASN A 117 15.38 -0.57 19.23
C ASN A 117 16.60 -0.67 18.30
N HIS A 118 16.40 -1.15 17.07
CA HIS A 118 17.43 -1.35 16.06
C HIS A 118 17.11 -0.56 14.79
N VAL A 119 18.16 -0.16 14.08
CA VAL A 119 18.06 0.40 12.73
C VAL A 119 18.17 -0.70 11.68
N PRO A 120 17.68 -0.48 10.44
CA PRO A 120 17.79 -1.48 9.38
C PRO A 120 19.24 -1.84 9.01
N PRO A 121 19.48 -3.00 8.39
CA PRO A 121 20.79 -3.36 7.86
C PRO A 121 21.35 -2.31 6.90
N GLY A 122 22.62 -1.95 7.06
CA GLY A 122 23.29 -0.93 6.26
C GLY A 122 23.14 0.50 6.79
N THR A 123 22.45 0.68 7.92
CA THR A 123 22.41 1.94 8.67
C THR A 123 23.23 1.80 9.95
N ASP A 124 24.22 2.66 10.14
CA ASP A 124 25.07 2.60 11.35
C ASP A 124 24.44 3.31 12.56
N SER A 125 23.56 4.29 12.31
CA SER A 125 22.93 5.10 13.35
C SER A 125 21.68 5.79 12.84
N ILE A 126 20.70 5.99 13.73
CA ILE A 126 19.51 6.80 13.45
C ILE A 126 19.84 8.28 13.16
N LYS A 127 21.02 8.75 13.57
CA LYS A 127 21.46 10.12 13.27
C LYS A 127 21.81 10.31 11.78
N SER A 128 21.95 9.21 11.05
CA SER A 128 22.26 9.18 9.62
C SER A 128 21.02 8.93 8.77
N THR A 129 19.83 9.11 9.36
CA THR A 129 18.55 8.92 8.67
C THR A 129 17.63 10.11 8.90
N ASP A 130 16.81 10.41 7.91
CA ASP A 130 15.80 11.46 7.99
C ASP A 130 14.39 10.90 8.23
N PRO A 131 13.55 11.58 9.05
CA PRO A 131 12.22 11.08 9.39
C PRO A 131 11.22 11.22 8.26
N LEU A 132 10.38 10.19 8.09
CA LEU A 132 9.17 10.23 7.29
C LEU A 132 7.95 10.33 8.20
N TYR A 133 7.10 11.32 7.97
CA TYR A 133 5.83 11.49 8.69
C TYR A 133 4.67 11.10 7.79
N ILE A 134 3.76 10.27 8.31
CA ILE A 134 2.59 9.81 7.56
C ILE A 134 1.28 10.28 8.20
N PRO A 135 0.63 11.32 7.64
CA PRO A 135 -0.72 11.68 8.03
C PRO A 135 -1.72 10.57 7.65
N VAL A 136 -2.42 10.05 8.66
CA VAL A 136 -3.44 9.00 8.52
C VAL A 136 -4.82 9.59 8.83
N PRO A 137 -5.75 9.69 7.86
CA PRO A 137 -7.13 10.10 8.12
C PRO A 137 -7.89 8.98 8.85
N LEU A 138 -8.26 9.25 10.10
CA LEU A 138 -9.01 8.38 11.01
C LEU A 138 -10.48 8.81 11.13
N PHE A 139 -11.10 9.16 10.00
CA PHE A 139 -12.50 9.58 9.92
C PHE A 139 -13.17 8.99 8.68
N LYS A 140 -14.52 9.01 8.66
CA LYS A 140 -15.33 8.55 7.52
C LYS A 140 -16.33 9.62 7.07
N PRO A 141 -16.55 9.79 5.76
CA PRO A 141 -15.78 9.19 4.66
C PRO A 141 -14.33 9.72 4.64
N GLY A 142 -13.38 8.85 4.30
CA GLY A 142 -11.97 9.23 4.17
C GLY A 142 -11.73 10.08 2.90
N PRO A 143 -10.58 10.75 2.78
CA PRO A 143 -10.20 11.50 1.59
C PRO A 143 -10.18 10.61 0.34
N ALA A 144 -10.67 11.14 -0.78
CA ALA A 144 -10.74 10.40 -2.05
C ALA A 144 -9.36 10.25 -2.74
N LYS A 145 -8.43 11.16 -2.45
CA LYS A 145 -7.08 11.19 -3.03
C LYS A 145 -6.07 11.15 -1.89
N LEU A 146 -5.42 10.00 -1.76
CA LEU A 146 -4.29 9.75 -0.88
C LEU A 146 -3.15 9.19 -1.74
N GLN A 147 -1.92 9.48 -1.37
CA GLN A 147 -0.73 8.92 -2.02
C GLN A 147 -0.70 7.40 -1.89
N CYS A 148 -1.06 6.89 -0.70
CA CYS A 148 -1.34 5.48 -0.46
C CYS A 148 -2.81 5.29 -0.03
N PRO A 149 -3.72 4.85 -0.91
CA PRO A 149 -5.12 4.60 -0.55
C PRO A 149 -5.31 3.37 0.33
N ALA A 150 -6.26 3.43 1.26
CA ALA A 150 -6.62 2.29 2.12
C ALA A 150 -7.12 1.10 1.29
N GLY A 151 -6.71 -0.12 1.67
CA GLY A 151 -7.16 -1.35 1.01
C GLY A 151 -6.59 -1.57 -0.40
N LYS A 152 -5.61 -0.77 -0.81
CA LYS A 152 -4.83 -0.98 -2.03
C LYS A 152 -3.36 -1.18 -1.67
N PRO A 153 -2.62 -2.05 -2.39
CA PRO A 153 -1.17 -2.13 -2.22
C PRO A 153 -0.52 -0.76 -2.48
N CYS A 154 0.33 -0.31 -1.56
CA CYS A 154 1.24 0.80 -1.79
C CYS A 154 2.65 0.24 -1.97
N VAL A 155 3.45 0.84 -2.87
CA VAL A 155 4.77 0.32 -3.26
C VAL A 155 5.65 0.18 -2.02
N ASP A 156 6.19 -1.02 -1.77
CA ASP A 156 7.11 -1.31 -0.66
C ASP A 156 6.60 -0.93 0.73
N HIS A 157 5.28 -0.97 0.92
CA HIS A 157 4.64 -0.82 2.23
C HIS A 157 4.18 -2.17 2.78
N PRO A 158 4.10 -2.32 4.12
CA PRO A 158 3.46 -3.48 4.72
C PRO A 158 1.96 -3.49 4.39
N THR A 159 1.42 -4.62 3.94
CA THR A 159 -0.02 -4.74 3.66
C THR A 159 -0.89 -4.68 4.91
N ASN A 160 -0.31 -5.01 6.06
CA ASN A 160 -0.96 -5.06 7.37
C ASN A 160 -0.08 -4.45 8.46
N ILE A 161 -0.68 -3.95 9.51
CA ILE A 161 0.03 -3.33 10.64
C ILE A 161 -0.67 -3.63 11.97
N ASP A 162 0.10 -3.71 13.06
CA ASP A 162 -0.43 -3.79 14.42
C ASP A 162 -0.62 -2.37 15.00
N LEU A 163 -1.86 -2.01 15.30
CA LEU A 163 -2.22 -0.74 15.93
C LEU A 163 -2.70 -0.94 17.38
N SER A 164 -2.50 -2.12 17.96
CA SER A 164 -3.07 -2.48 19.27
C SER A 164 -2.61 -1.57 20.41
N ARG A 165 -1.41 -0.97 20.31
CA ARG A 165 -0.94 0.06 21.27
C ARG A 165 -1.74 1.36 21.21
N LEU A 166 -2.39 1.64 20.08
CA LEU A 166 -3.24 2.81 19.91
C LEU A 166 -4.67 2.57 20.41
N ALA A 167 -5.00 1.37 20.88
CA ALA A 167 -6.34 1.03 21.37
C ALA A 167 -6.95 2.05 22.35
N PRO A 168 -6.23 2.54 23.38
CA PRO A 168 -6.77 3.57 24.28
C PRO A 168 -7.10 4.87 23.56
N ALA A 169 -6.22 5.31 22.64
CA ALA A 169 -6.39 6.55 21.88
C ALA A 169 -7.56 6.45 20.88
N LEU A 170 -7.71 5.29 20.23
CA LEU A 170 -8.76 5.01 19.25
C LEU A 170 -10.09 4.62 19.88
N LYS A 171 -10.14 4.40 21.20
CA LYS A 171 -11.32 3.89 21.93
C LYS A 171 -11.85 2.58 21.32
N MET A 172 -10.93 1.70 20.93
CA MET A 172 -11.22 0.40 20.32
C MET A 172 -10.58 -0.72 21.13
N PRO A 173 -11.13 -1.94 21.12
CA PRO A 173 -10.48 -3.07 21.77
C PRO A 173 -9.16 -3.42 21.05
N ALA A 174 -8.08 -3.60 21.80
CA ALA A 174 -6.76 -3.94 21.25
C ALA A 174 -6.78 -5.18 20.36
N SER A 175 -7.64 -6.17 20.67
CA SER A 175 -7.84 -7.36 19.86
C SER A 175 -8.28 -7.07 18.42
N ALA A 176 -9.06 -6.02 18.19
CA ALA A 176 -9.50 -5.60 16.85
C ALA A 176 -8.42 -4.86 16.06
N LEU A 177 -7.30 -4.52 16.71
CA LEU A 177 -6.23 -3.68 16.14
C LEU A 177 -4.90 -4.43 15.95
N LYS A 178 -4.82 -5.70 16.36
CA LYS A 178 -3.59 -6.52 16.30
C LYS A 178 -3.08 -6.78 14.87
N ASN A 179 -3.97 -6.80 13.89
CA ASN A 179 -3.66 -7.07 12.50
C ASN A 179 -4.72 -6.40 11.62
N VAL A 180 -4.52 -5.13 11.31
CA VAL A 180 -5.42 -4.37 10.44
C VAL A 180 -4.80 -4.16 9.07
N PRO A 181 -5.59 -4.08 8.00
CA PRO A 181 -5.11 -3.58 6.72
C PRO A 181 -4.45 -2.21 6.91
N LEU A 182 -3.37 -1.95 6.17
CA LEU A 182 -2.68 -0.67 6.24
C LEU A 182 -3.67 0.49 6.00
N PRO A 183 -3.82 1.43 6.94
CA PRO A 183 -4.64 2.61 6.73
C PRO A 183 -4.11 3.44 5.56
N GLY A 184 -5.01 4.07 4.82
CA GLY A 184 -4.60 5.03 3.80
C GLY A 184 -3.86 6.20 4.43
N HIS A 185 -2.88 6.78 3.73
CA HIS A 185 -2.05 7.86 4.24
C HIS A 185 -1.37 8.65 3.13
N ASP A 186 -0.86 9.81 3.52
CA ASP A 186 0.08 10.62 2.73
C ASP A 186 1.46 10.60 3.42
N HIS A 187 2.49 11.15 2.78
CA HIS A 187 3.88 11.15 3.18
C HIS A 187 4.45 12.57 3.18
N ILE A 188 5.15 12.92 4.27
CA ILE A 188 5.85 14.19 4.46
C ILE A 188 7.28 13.91 4.88
N ILE A 189 8.24 14.49 4.17
CA ILE A 189 9.65 14.52 4.57
C ILE A 189 10.10 15.96 4.83
N THR A 190 11.16 16.13 5.61
CA THR A 190 11.74 17.44 5.93
C THR A 190 13.14 17.64 5.36
N ASP A 191 13.72 16.60 4.81
CA ASP A 191 14.98 16.60 4.09
C ASP A 191 14.81 15.76 2.82
N ARG A 192 15.71 15.90 1.85
CA ARG A 192 15.77 15.07 0.63
C ARG A 192 16.99 14.15 0.62
N ASN A 193 17.89 14.29 1.60
CA ASN A 193 19.20 13.65 1.68
C ASN A 193 19.95 13.70 0.35
N ASP A 194 20.01 14.90 -0.23
CA ASP A 194 20.62 15.14 -1.55
C ASP A 194 20.07 14.24 -2.68
N ASN A 195 18.81 13.79 -2.56
CA ASN A 195 18.16 12.81 -3.45
C ASN A 195 18.80 11.41 -3.44
N ARG A 196 19.52 11.06 -2.38
CA ARG A 196 20.11 9.73 -2.21
C ARG A 196 19.11 8.79 -1.53
N PRO A 197 19.19 7.48 -1.82
CA PRO A 197 18.35 6.51 -1.15
C PRO A 197 18.82 6.29 0.29
N GLU A 198 17.87 6.18 1.21
CA GLU A 198 18.11 5.85 2.61
C GLU A 198 16.93 5.10 3.23
N TRP A 199 17.11 4.68 4.48
CA TRP A 199 16.04 4.20 5.34
C TRP A 199 15.39 5.35 6.11
N TRP A 200 14.10 5.58 5.88
CA TRP A 200 13.30 6.62 6.52
C TRP A 200 12.52 6.04 7.71
N PRO A 201 12.87 6.34 8.98
CA PRO A 201 12.05 5.98 10.13
C PRO A 201 10.66 6.62 10.02
N VAL A 202 9.62 5.78 10.11
CA VAL A 202 8.23 6.20 9.94
C VAL A 202 7.64 6.69 11.26
N TYR A 203 6.98 7.85 11.22
CA TYR A 203 6.18 8.39 12.30
C TYR A 203 4.74 8.61 11.83
N VAL A 204 3.79 8.05 12.56
CA VAL A 204 2.37 8.19 12.24
C VAL A 204 1.82 9.47 12.83
N VAL A 205 1.05 10.22 12.03
CA VAL A 205 0.28 11.38 12.48
C VAL A 205 -1.20 11.04 12.31
N GLY A 206 -1.88 10.69 13.40
CA GLY A 206 -3.30 10.39 13.36
C GLY A 206 -4.12 11.67 13.22
N VAL A 207 -5.09 11.67 12.31
CA VAL A 207 -5.94 12.84 12.04
C VAL A 207 -7.42 12.46 12.07
N THR A 208 -8.17 12.91 13.07
CA THR A 208 -9.60 12.61 13.22
C THR A 208 -10.52 13.73 12.69
N ASN A 209 -9.98 14.93 12.45
CA ASN A 209 -10.73 16.07 11.96
C ASN A 209 -10.51 16.24 10.44
N PRO A 210 -11.58 16.12 9.61
CA PRO A 210 -11.48 16.29 8.16
C PRO A 210 -10.91 17.65 7.74
N ALA A 211 -11.26 18.74 8.43
CA ALA A 211 -10.78 20.08 8.10
C ALA A 211 -9.28 20.24 8.39
N SER A 212 -8.78 19.59 9.44
CA SER A 212 -7.34 19.56 9.73
C SER A 212 -6.57 18.74 8.71
N PHE A 213 -7.11 17.60 8.27
CA PHE A 213 -6.49 16.81 7.20
C PHE A 213 -6.42 17.60 5.88
N ALA A 214 -7.48 18.31 5.52
CA ALA A 214 -7.48 19.18 4.34
C ALA A 214 -6.41 20.28 4.42
N LYS A 215 -6.20 20.89 5.61
CA LYS A 215 -5.11 21.84 5.83
C LYS A 215 -3.74 21.19 5.65
N ILE A 216 -3.55 19.95 6.12
CA ILE A 216 -2.31 19.20 5.92
C ILE A 216 -2.07 18.93 4.42
N GLN A 217 -3.09 18.49 3.68
CA GLN A 217 -2.99 18.28 2.22
C GLN A 217 -2.72 19.58 1.44
N GLN A 218 -3.21 20.71 1.94
CA GLN A 218 -2.94 22.03 1.36
C GLN A 218 -1.53 22.52 1.69
N GLY A 219 -1.10 22.36 2.94
CA GLY A 219 0.20 22.83 3.42
C GLY A 219 1.37 21.97 2.97
N LYS A 220 1.18 20.65 2.81
CA LYS A 220 2.20 19.70 2.32
C LYS A 220 3.55 19.82 3.04
N ASP A 221 3.51 20.11 4.34
CA ASP A 221 4.71 20.31 5.14
C ASP A 221 4.50 19.89 6.61
N LEU A 222 5.62 19.62 7.29
CA LEU A 222 5.60 19.25 8.71
C LEU A 222 5.23 20.45 9.60
N ALA A 223 5.49 21.68 9.17
CA ALA A 223 5.16 22.88 9.94
C ALA A 223 3.65 23.00 10.18
N THR A 224 2.85 22.71 9.16
CA THR A 224 1.38 22.66 9.22
C THR A 224 0.91 21.58 10.17
N VAL A 225 1.48 20.37 10.07
CA VAL A 225 1.19 19.26 10.99
C VAL A 225 1.48 19.66 12.43
N ASN A 226 2.67 20.21 12.71
CA ASN A 226 3.08 20.61 14.06
C ASN A 226 2.18 21.72 14.63
N LYS A 227 1.80 22.70 13.80
CA LYS A 227 0.87 23.76 14.21
C LYS A 227 -0.49 23.20 14.61
N LEU A 228 -1.01 22.23 13.85
CA LEU A 228 -2.29 21.58 14.17
C LEU A 228 -2.15 20.69 15.41
N ALA A 229 -1.09 19.88 15.52
CA ALA A 229 -0.86 19.01 16.67
C ALA A 229 -0.67 19.76 18.00
N ALA A 230 -0.32 21.04 17.96
CA ALA A 230 -0.26 21.91 19.13
C ALA A 230 -1.64 22.37 19.62
N ASP A 231 -2.66 22.36 18.76
CA ASP A 231 -4.05 22.67 19.11
C ASP A 231 -4.79 21.39 19.53
N PRO A 232 -5.21 21.25 20.81
CA PRO A 232 -5.89 20.05 21.28
C PRO A 232 -7.26 19.80 20.60
N ASN A 233 -7.83 20.82 19.94
CA ASN A 233 -9.12 20.72 19.24
C ASN A 233 -8.95 20.41 17.75
N SER A 234 -7.72 20.36 17.23
CA SER A 234 -7.47 20.12 15.81
C SER A 234 -7.75 18.67 15.42
N GLY A 235 -7.78 17.73 16.37
CA GLY A 235 -7.86 16.30 16.09
C GLY A 235 -6.62 15.74 15.38
N VAL A 236 -5.46 16.41 15.48
CA VAL A 236 -4.17 15.93 14.96
C VAL A 236 -3.28 15.49 16.12
N THR A 237 -2.74 14.29 16.05
CA THR A 237 -1.80 13.80 17.07
C THR A 237 -0.41 14.40 16.86
N LYS A 238 0.40 14.42 17.93
CA LYS A 238 1.85 14.48 17.75
C LYS A 238 2.33 13.24 16.97
N PRO A 239 3.49 13.30 16.30
CA PRO A 239 4.09 12.13 15.65
C PRO A 239 4.22 10.94 16.61
N ILE A 240 3.64 9.81 16.24
CA ILE A 240 3.63 8.56 16.99
C ILE A 240 4.72 7.67 16.42
N PRO A 241 5.66 7.15 17.24
CA PRO A 241 6.72 6.30 16.74
C PRO A 241 6.17 4.97 16.21
N THR A 242 6.91 4.39 15.27
CA THR A 242 6.71 3.03 14.78
C THR A 242 8.01 2.25 14.92
N ASN A 243 7.93 0.94 14.69
CA ASN A 243 9.11 0.12 14.46
C ASN A 243 9.48 -0.01 12.97
N THR A 244 8.89 0.82 12.10
CA THR A 244 8.90 0.67 10.64
C THR A 244 9.82 1.68 9.97
N PHE A 245 10.49 1.22 8.91
CA PHE A 245 11.32 2.04 8.02
C PHE A 245 10.93 1.75 6.57
N LEU A 246 10.92 2.80 5.74
CA LEU A 246 10.76 2.68 4.29
C LEU A 246 12.08 3.02 3.60
N TRP A 247 12.37 2.38 2.46
CA TRP A 247 13.54 2.69 1.66
C TRP A 247 13.15 3.38 0.36
N PHE A 248 13.55 4.66 0.24
CA PHE A 248 13.36 5.40 -1.00
C PHE A 248 14.39 6.52 -1.13
N GLN A 249 14.53 7.01 -2.36
CA GLN A 249 15.15 8.29 -2.65
C GLN A 249 14.09 9.26 -3.18
N THR A 250 14.27 10.56 -2.95
CA THR A 250 13.47 11.55 -3.64
C THR A 250 13.96 11.72 -5.07
N LEU A 251 13.07 11.81 -6.04
CA LEU A 251 13.46 12.16 -7.40
C LEU A 251 13.66 13.67 -7.51
N PRO A 252 14.71 14.12 -8.24
CA PRO A 252 14.87 15.53 -8.57
C PRO A 252 13.55 16.08 -9.10
N GLY A 253 13.06 17.16 -8.47
CA GLY A 253 11.86 17.81 -8.98
C GLY A 253 12.22 18.46 -10.30
N THR A 254 11.53 18.13 -11.38
CA THR A 254 11.48 19.02 -12.54
C THR A 254 10.76 20.28 -12.07
N THR A 255 11.48 21.37 -11.83
CA THR A 255 10.86 22.67 -11.57
C THR A 255 9.99 23.16 -12.73
N ASP A 256 10.01 22.49 -13.88
CA ASP A 256 9.23 22.90 -15.06
C ASP A 256 8.59 21.70 -15.77
N GLY A 257 7.28 21.51 -15.55
CA GLY A 257 6.30 21.08 -16.56
C GLY A 257 6.47 19.81 -17.42
N ALA A 258 7.52 19.00 -17.28
CA ALA A 258 7.76 17.84 -18.13
C ALA A 258 7.63 16.55 -17.31
N HIS A 259 6.42 15.99 -17.28
CA HIS A 259 6.15 14.64 -16.78
C HIS A 259 6.81 13.58 -17.68
N GLY A 260 8.12 13.39 -17.53
CA GLY A 260 8.80 12.16 -17.93
C GLY A 260 8.46 11.07 -16.93
N GLY A 261 7.20 10.61 -16.96
CA GLY A 261 6.70 9.63 -16.00
C GLY A 261 7.47 8.32 -16.09
N VAL A 262 8.23 7.99 -15.05
CA VAL A 262 8.50 6.58 -14.76
C VAL A 262 7.16 6.01 -14.30
N ALA A 263 6.53 5.19 -15.16
CA ALA A 263 5.28 4.54 -14.81
C ALA A 263 5.46 3.77 -13.50
N ALA A 264 4.57 3.99 -12.54
CA ALA A 264 4.53 3.17 -11.34
C ALA A 264 4.36 1.71 -11.75
N GLY A 265 5.33 0.86 -11.38
CA GLY A 265 5.16 -0.59 -11.52
C GLY A 265 3.91 -1.01 -10.75
N GLU A 266 3.03 -1.78 -11.40
CA GLU A 266 1.84 -2.32 -10.75
C GLU A 266 2.24 -3.32 -9.67
N GLY A 267 2.29 -2.86 -8.42
CA GLY A 267 2.18 -3.70 -7.23
C GLY A 267 3.44 -4.48 -6.84
N GLY A 268 3.89 -4.26 -5.60
CA GLY A 268 4.81 -5.18 -4.94
C GLY A 268 4.20 -6.58 -4.84
N THR A 269 5.00 -7.61 -5.11
CA THR A 269 4.60 -9.02 -5.25
C THR A 269 4.14 -9.71 -3.96
N GLN A 270 3.90 -8.96 -2.87
CA GLN A 270 3.44 -9.52 -1.59
C GLN A 270 2.04 -10.19 -1.67
N GLY A 271 1.30 -10.02 -2.77
CA GLY A 271 0.03 -10.72 -3.01
C GLY A 271 0.14 -12.18 -3.47
N LEU A 272 1.33 -12.68 -3.85
CA LEU A 272 1.47 -14.03 -4.43
C LEU A 272 1.95 -15.12 -3.45
N GLN A 273 2.19 -14.81 -2.17
CA GLN A 273 2.83 -15.75 -1.24
C GLN A 273 1.93 -16.85 -0.63
N HIS A 274 0.69 -17.09 -1.09
CA HIS A 274 -0.05 -18.29 -0.67
C HIS A 274 -0.95 -18.92 -1.76
N PRO A 275 -0.39 -19.75 -2.65
CA PRO A 275 -1.14 -20.92 -3.13
C PRO A 275 -0.42 -22.26 -2.90
N ALA A 276 0.62 -22.33 -2.07
CA ALA A 276 1.41 -23.55 -1.89
C ALA A 276 1.01 -24.46 -0.71
N LEU A 277 -0.19 -24.28 -0.13
CA LEU A 277 -0.62 -25.05 1.05
C LEU A 277 -2.12 -25.39 1.04
N LEU A 278 -2.64 -25.84 -0.10
CA LEU A 278 -3.90 -26.59 -0.17
C LEU A 278 -3.75 -27.69 -1.22
N GLY A 279 -3.75 -28.97 -0.80
CA GLY A 279 -4.15 -30.06 -1.69
C GLY A 279 -3.23 -31.26 -1.87
N THR A 280 -2.43 -31.69 -0.89
CA THR A 280 -2.08 -33.12 -0.79
C THR A 280 -3.21 -33.84 -0.05
N GLY A 281 -4.16 -34.38 -0.81
CA GLY A 281 -5.31 -35.08 -0.24
C GLY A 281 -6.07 -35.91 -1.25
N ALA A 282 -5.78 -37.22 -1.24
CA ALA A 282 -6.63 -38.32 -1.70
C ALA A 282 -6.87 -38.51 -3.21
N ALA A 283 -6.07 -39.40 -3.81
CA ALA A 283 -6.52 -40.22 -4.92
C ALA A 283 -6.04 -41.66 -4.71
N LEU A 284 -6.80 -42.41 -3.91
CA LEU A 284 -6.73 -43.88 -3.84
C LEU A 284 -8.01 -44.35 -3.16
N LEU A 285 -9.05 -44.64 -3.93
CA LEU A 285 -10.05 -45.65 -3.57
C LEU A 285 -10.64 -46.26 -4.84
N VAL A 286 -10.25 -47.53 -4.99
CA VAL A 286 -10.86 -48.58 -5.80
C VAL A 286 -12.32 -48.78 -5.36
N GLY A 287 -13.27 -48.99 -6.29
CA GLY A 287 -14.62 -49.41 -5.90
C GLY A 287 -15.71 -49.31 -6.96
N THR A 288 -15.74 -50.30 -7.86
CA THR A 288 -16.91 -51.01 -8.40
C THR A 288 -18.26 -50.28 -8.55
N ALA A 289 -18.72 -50.23 -9.81
CA ALA A 289 -20.09 -49.98 -10.22
C ALA A 289 -21.08 -50.99 -9.60
N GLY A 290 -22.17 -50.48 -9.02
CA GLY A 290 -23.30 -51.27 -8.55
C GLY A 290 -24.60 -50.52 -8.80
N ALA A 291 -25.28 -50.87 -9.89
CA ALA A 291 -26.61 -50.40 -10.22
C ALA A 291 -27.65 -51.02 -9.27
N PHE A 292 -28.48 -50.20 -8.62
CA PHE A 292 -29.69 -50.66 -7.94
C PHE A 292 -30.92 -50.26 -8.73
N ALA A 293 -31.49 -51.24 -9.43
CA ALA A 293 -32.83 -51.19 -9.99
C ALA A 293 -33.84 -51.75 -8.97
N LEU A 294 -35.02 -51.15 -8.97
CA LEU A 294 -36.19 -51.43 -8.13
C LEU A 294 -36.59 -52.91 -8.06
N ARG A 295 -37.10 -53.34 -6.89
CA ARG A 295 -38.40 -54.05 -6.84
C ARG A 295 -39.09 -54.08 -5.47
N ARG A 296 -40.24 -53.41 -5.45
CA ARG A 296 -41.55 -53.69 -4.81
C ARG A 296 -41.71 -54.80 -3.73
N ARG A 297 -42.54 -54.40 -2.75
CA ARG A 297 -43.61 -55.14 -2.02
C ARG A 297 -43.11 -56.15 -0.97
N LYS A 298 -43.77 -56.41 0.16
CA LYS A 298 -45.11 -56.09 0.69
C LYS A 298 -45.09 -56.39 2.21
N SER A 299 -45.84 -55.60 2.99
CA SER A 299 -46.78 -56.01 4.05
C SER A 299 -46.34 -56.67 5.37
N THR A 300 -47.11 -56.29 6.42
CA THR A 300 -47.42 -56.91 7.73
C THR A 300 -46.32 -56.87 8.79
N LEU A 301 -46.55 -56.62 10.08
CA LEU A 301 -47.58 -56.05 10.98
C LEU A 301 -46.85 -55.93 12.35
N PRO A 302 -47.35 -55.16 13.34
CA PRO A 302 -46.61 -54.77 14.54
C PRO A 302 -46.84 -55.73 15.72
N GLY A 303 -45.97 -55.68 16.72
CA GLY A 303 -46.30 -56.15 18.06
C GLY A 303 -45.11 -56.38 19.00
N ALA A 304 -45.16 -55.64 20.12
CA ALA A 304 -44.39 -55.74 21.37
C ALA A 304 -42.94 -55.25 21.37
#